data_AF-A0A1M3QZ09-F1
#
_entry.id   AF-A0A1M3QZ09-F1
#
_cell.length_a   1.000
_cell.length_b   1.000
_cell.length_c   1.000
_cell.angle_alpha   90.00
_cell.angle_beta   90.00
_cell.angle_gamma   90.00
#
_symmetry.space_group_name_H-M   'P 1'
#
loop_
_entity.id
_entity.type
_entity.pdbx_description
1 polymer ?
#
loop_
_entity_poly.entity_id
_entity_poly.type
_entity_poly.pdbx_seq_one_letter_code
_entity_poly.pdbx_strand_id
1 'polypeptide(L)'
;MKRTSTKQRSKPYFKWQTGAYARHAQYEFIIPDQFLMLCRLTDISPRDMLIDFMDNLACASWKSKDRDLAKEHLINYFIAHGYGQRHYTETELRTMFKEMNAMGMLFPRHGKTKMIDLYAKWRDKQHRYWFKQWFHKPGRKLSQQA
;
A
#
# COMPACT_ATOMS: atom_id res chain seq x y z
N MET A 1 -10.96 -31.46 22.15
CA MET A 1 -10.84 -30.04 22.57
C MET A 1 -10.75 -29.14 21.33
N LYS A 2 -11.76 -28.29 21.10
CA LYS A 2 -11.73 -27.30 20.01
C LYS A 2 -10.76 -26.18 20.38
N ARG A 3 -9.62 -26.06 19.69
CA ARG A 3 -8.79 -24.85 19.74
C ARG A 3 -9.45 -23.78 18.89
N THR A 4 -10.38 -23.02 19.47
CA THR A 4 -10.81 -21.75 18.89
C THR A 4 -9.67 -20.75 19.05
N SER A 5 -8.78 -20.70 18.05
CA SER A 5 -7.88 -19.55 17.87
C SER A 5 -8.76 -18.35 17.53
N THR A 6 -9.16 -17.59 18.53
CA THR A 6 -9.63 -16.23 18.34
C THR A 6 -8.43 -15.45 17.81
N LYS A 7 -8.31 -15.36 16.47
CA LYS A 7 -7.39 -14.44 15.80
C LYS A 7 -7.72 -13.04 16.34
N GLN A 8 -6.92 -12.59 17.29
CA GLN A 8 -7.03 -11.28 17.88
C GLN A 8 -6.83 -10.28 16.73
N ARG A 9 -7.93 -9.73 16.21
CA ARG A 9 -7.86 -8.71 15.16
C ARG A 9 -7.07 -7.55 15.75
N SER A 10 -5.86 -7.32 15.25
CA SER A 10 -5.00 -6.24 15.72
C SER A 10 -5.80 -4.94 15.65
N LYS A 11 -5.79 -4.16 16.73
CA LYS A 11 -6.49 -2.86 16.77
C LYS A 11 -6.08 -2.02 15.54
N PRO A 12 -7.02 -1.33 14.88
CA PRO A 12 -6.71 -0.51 13.73
C PRO A 12 -5.68 0.55 14.11
N TYR A 13 -4.76 0.80 13.20
CA TYR A 13 -3.63 1.69 13.45
C TYR A 13 -4.04 3.16 13.41
N PHE A 14 -4.99 3.47 12.54
CA PHE A 14 -5.72 4.73 12.52
C PHE A 14 -7.20 4.48 12.78
N LYS A 15 -7.88 5.44 13.42
CA LYS A 15 -9.32 5.35 13.70
C LYS A 15 -10.17 5.14 12.42
N TRP A 16 -9.68 5.60 11.26
CA TRP A 16 -10.37 5.45 9.98
C TRP A 16 -10.20 4.07 9.33
N GLN A 17 -9.33 3.18 9.83
CA GLN A 17 -9.14 1.83 9.28
C GLN A 17 -10.26 0.86 9.70
N THR A 18 -11.49 1.26 9.43
CA THR A 18 -12.74 0.53 9.72
C THR A 18 -13.62 0.56 8.47
N GLY A 19 -14.66 -0.28 8.44
CA GLY A 19 -15.57 -0.36 7.30
C GLY A 19 -14.83 -0.55 5.97
N ALA A 20 -15.07 0.36 5.02
CA ALA A 20 -14.46 0.35 3.69
C ALA A 20 -12.93 0.50 3.67
N TYR A 21 -12.32 0.97 4.77
CA TYR A 21 -10.87 1.15 4.89
C TYR A 21 -10.22 0.14 5.84
N ALA A 22 -10.95 -0.92 6.22
CA ALA A 22 -10.41 -1.96 7.07
C ALA A 22 -9.19 -2.63 6.42
N ARG A 23 -8.09 -2.73 7.19
CA ARG A 23 -6.84 -3.36 6.72
C ARG A 23 -7.03 -4.83 6.34
N HIS A 24 -7.88 -5.54 7.06
CA HIS A 24 -8.25 -6.92 6.76
C HIS A 24 -9.63 -6.91 6.10
N ALA A 25 -9.65 -7.19 4.81
CA ALA A 25 -10.86 -7.24 4.00
C ALA A 25 -10.89 -8.54 3.19
N GLN A 26 -12.10 -9.02 2.93
CA GLN A 26 -12.39 -10.07 1.95
C GLN A 26 -13.27 -9.45 0.89
N TYR A 27 -12.88 -9.61 -0.37
CA TYR A 27 -13.63 -9.11 -1.51
C TYR A 27 -13.99 -10.27 -2.42
N GLU A 28 -15.22 -10.26 -2.91
CA GLU A 28 -15.70 -11.19 -3.93
C GLU A 28 -15.88 -10.38 -5.22
N PHE A 29 -15.21 -10.83 -6.29
CA PHE A 29 -15.25 -10.18 -7.58
C PHE A 29 -15.45 -11.23 -8.68
N ILE A 30 -16.18 -10.84 -9.72
CA ILE A 30 -16.12 -11.55 -11.00
C ILE A 30 -14.91 -10.98 -11.75
N ILE A 31 -13.93 -11.84 -12.02
CA ILE A 31 -12.72 -11.44 -12.74
C ILE A 31 -13.04 -11.40 -14.24
N PRO A 32 -12.74 -10.30 -14.97
CA PRO A 32 -12.99 -10.22 -16.40
C PRO A 32 -12.24 -11.32 -17.17
N ASP A 33 -12.90 -11.93 -18.15
CA ASP A 33 -12.32 -13.02 -18.94
C ASP A 33 -11.02 -12.62 -19.63
N GLN A 34 -10.93 -11.40 -20.16
CA GLN A 34 -9.70 -10.90 -20.80
C GLN A 34 -8.53 -10.85 -19.82
N PHE A 35 -8.79 -10.52 -18.56
CA PHE A 35 -7.77 -10.55 -17.52
C PHE A 35 -7.35 -11.97 -17.19
N LEU A 36 -8.30 -12.92 -17.12
CA LEU A 36 -8.00 -14.35 -16.94
C LEU A 36 -7.18 -14.92 -18.11
N MET A 37 -7.51 -14.52 -19.34
CA MET A 37 -6.74 -14.92 -20.54
C MET A 37 -5.30 -14.44 -20.44
N LEU A 38 -5.06 -13.17 -20.08
CA LEU A 38 -3.71 -12.65 -19.88
C LEU A 38 -2.95 -13.40 -18.78
N CYS A 39 -3.61 -13.62 -17.63
CA CYS A 39 -3.06 -14.41 -16.53
C CYS A 39 -2.64 -15.81 -16.99
N ARG A 40 -3.51 -16.50 -17.73
CA ARG A 40 -3.24 -17.85 -18.23
C ARG A 40 -2.12 -17.90 -19.27
N LEU A 41 -2.05 -16.92 -20.17
CA LEU A 41 -1.01 -16.82 -21.20
C LEU A 41 0.38 -16.53 -20.62
N THR A 42 0.44 -15.79 -19.51
CA THR A 42 1.69 -15.39 -18.85
C THR A 42 2.11 -16.31 -17.71
N ASP A 43 1.31 -17.34 -17.42
CA ASP A 43 1.49 -18.26 -16.29
C ASP A 43 1.56 -17.54 -14.92
N ILE A 44 0.75 -16.50 -14.75
CA ILE A 44 0.65 -15.74 -13.49
C ILE A 44 -0.79 -15.83 -12.99
N SER A 45 -0.98 -16.20 -11.73
CA SER A 45 -2.33 -16.25 -11.16
C SER A 45 -2.92 -14.83 -10.99
N PRO A 46 -4.25 -14.66 -11.12
CA PRO A 46 -4.89 -13.36 -10.88
C PRO A 46 -4.56 -12.76 -9.51
N ARG A 47 -4.48 -13.61 -8.49
CA ARG A 47 -4.13 -13.22 -7.12
C ARG A 47 -2.74 -12.61 -7.06
N ASP A 48 -1.75 -13.27 -7.67
CA ASP A 48 -0.36 -12.82 -7.59
C ASP A 48 -0.17 -11.52 -8.39
N MET A 49 -0.83 -11.39 -9.54
CA MET A 49 -0.83 -10.14 -10.32
C MET A 49 -1.43 -8.96 -9.53
N LEU A 50 -2.54 -9.18 -8.83
CA LEU A 50 -3.15 -8.15 -7.97
C LEU A 50 -2.26 -7.78 -6.77
N ILE A 51 -1.62 -8.76 -6.15
CA ILE A 51 -0.69 -8.52 -5.04
C ILE A 51 0.52 -7.73 -5.54
N ASP A 52 1.13 -8.12 -6.65
CA ASP A 52 2.26 -7.40 -7.23
C ASP A 52 1.87 -5.97 -7.63
N PHE A 53 0.68 -5.77 -8.21
CA PHE A 53 0.15 -4.43 -8.51
C PHE A 53 0.06 -3.57 -7.23
N MET A 54 -0.58 -4.09 -6.17
CA MET A 54 -0.74 -3.37 -4.91
C MET A 54 0.60 -3.07 -4.23
N ASP A 55 1.50 -4.05 -4.17
CA ASP A 55 2.80 -3.92 -3.52
C ASP A 55 3.72 -2.95 -4.27
N ASN A 56 3.70 -2.97 -5.60
CA ASN A 56 4.49 -2.05 -6.42
C ASN A 56 3.94 -0.62 -6.32
N LEU A 57 2.63 -0.43 -6.45
CA LEU A 57 2.00 0.88 -6.32
C LEU A 57 2.22 1.48 -4.92
N ALA A 58 2.07 0.68 -3.86
CA ALA A 58 2.31 1.11 -2.48
C ALA A 58 3.80 1.22 -2.12
N CYS A 59 4.72 1.01 -3.06
CA CYS A 59 6.17 1.00 -2.82
C CYS A 59 6.56 0.11 -1.61
N ALA A 60 5.82 -0.97 -1.38
CA ALA A 60 5.92 -1.78 -0.17
C ALA A 60 7.03 -2.83 -0.26
N SER A 61 7.40 -3.23 -1.48
CA SER A 61 8.30 -4.36 -1.75
C SER A 61 9.78 -4.03 -1.51
N TRP A 62 10.44 -4.92 -0.76
CA TRP A 62 11.89 -4.99 -0.56
C TRP A 62 12.69 -5.34 -1.82
N LYS A 63 12.06 -5.93 -2.85
CA LYS A 63 12.66 -6.24 -4.16
C LYS A 63 12.75 -5.00 -5.06
N SER A 64 13.08 -3.86 -4.45
CA SER A 64 12.87 -2.53 -5.03
C SER A 64 13.67 -2.25 -6.30
N LYS A 65 14.90 -2.76 -6.41
CA LYS A 65 15.84 -2.41 -7.49
C LYS A 65 15.40 -2.90 -8.88
N ASP A 66 14.74 -4.05 -8.96
CA ASP A 66 14.36 -4.63 -10.26
C ASP A 66 12.98 -4.17 -10.73
N ARG A 67 12.30 -3.31 -9.95
CA ARG A 67 10.90 -2.93 -10.18
C ARG A 67 10.69 -1.42 -10.34
N ASP A 68 11.75 -0.62 -10.42
CA ASP A 68 11.62 0.84 -10.46
C ASP A 68 10.88 1.33 -11.72
N LEU A 69 11.10 0.71 -12.89
CA LEU A 69 10.32 1.00 -14.10
C LEU A 69 8.84 0.63 -13.95
N ALA A 70 8.54 -0.53 -13.38
CA ALA A 70 7.16 -0.95 -13.16
C ALA A 70 6.42 0.00 -12.21
N LYS A 71 7.07 0.48 -11.15
CA LYS A 71 6.49 1.50 -10.25
C LYS A 71 6.17 2.79 -10.99
N GLU A 72 7.09 3.27 -11.85
CA GLU A 72 6.86 4.50 -12.61
C GLU A 72 5.65 4.37 -13.53
N HIS A 73 5.49 3.23 -14.22
CA HIS A 73 4.28 2.96 -15.02
C HIS A 73 3.00 2.97 -14.17
N LEU A 74 3.03 2.39 -12.98
CA LEU A 74 1.88 2.38 -12.08
C LEU A 74 1.55 3.76 -11.52
N ILE A 75 2.55 4.58 -11.21
CA ILE A 75 2.36 5.98 -10.79
C ILE A 75 1.73 6.80 -11.93
N ASN A 76 2.24 6.64 -13.15
CA ASN A 76 1.69 7.31 -14.33
C ASN A 76 0.24 6.86 -14.60
N TYR A 77 -0.06 5.57 -14.47
CA TYR A 77 -1.43 5.07 -14.54
C TYR A 77 -2.33 5.68 -13.46
N PHE A 78 -1.86 5.73 -12.21
CA PHE A 78 -2.61 6.31 -11.08
C PHE A 78 -2.99 7.78 -11.33
N ILE A 79 -2.04 8.55 -11.85
CA ILE A 79 -2.23 9.96 -12.20
C ILE A 79 -3.17 10.10 -13.40
N ALA A 80 -2.96 9.32 -14.46
CA ALA A 80 -3.78 9.37 -15.67
C ALA A 80 -5.25 9.01 -15.41
N HIS A 81 -5.51 8.10 -14.46
CA HIS A 81 -6.87 7.75 -14.03
C HIS A 81 -7.53 8.85 -13.17
N GLY A 82 -6.79 9.85 -12.72
CA GLY A 82 -7.31 10.96 -11.93
C GLY A 82 -7.49 10.66 -10.45
N TYR A 83 -6.88 9.60 -9.93
CA TYR A 83 -6.98 9.27 -8.51
C TYR A 83 -6.39 10.38 -7.63
N GLY A 84 -7.17 10.83 -6.64
CA GLY A 84 -6.72 11.84 -5.68
C GLY A 84 -6.63 13.28 -6.22
N GLN A 85 -6.88 13.52 -7.52
CA GLN A 85 -6.75 14.85 -8.14
C GLN A 85 -7.72 15.90 -7.57
N ARG A 86 -8.82 15.48 -6.93
CA ARG A 86 -9.71 16.38 -6.18
C ARG A 86 -9.04 17.03 -4.96
N HIS A 87 -7.90 16.51 -4.52
CA HIS A 87 -7.22 16.94 -3.29
C HIS A 87 -5.77 17.36 -3.51
N TYR A 88 -5.14 16.91 -4.59
CA TYR A 88 -3.71 17.08 -4.81
C TYR A 88 -3.43 17.32 -6.29
N THR A 89 -2.43 18.15 -6.54
CA THR A 89 -1.83 18.32 -7.87
C THR A 89 -1.03 17.07 -8.27
N GLU A 90 -0.78 16.91 -9.57
CA GLU A 90 0.09 15.83 -10.06
C GLU A 90 1.47 15.84 -9.38
N THR A 91 2.09 17.01 -9.26
CA THR A 91 3.41 17.18 -8.62
C THR A 91 3.39 16.69 -7.17
N GLU A 92 2.31 16.96 -6.44
CA GLU A 92 2.13 16.47 -5.08
C GLU A 92 1.96 14.95 -5.01
N LEU A 93 1.18 14.36 -5.92
CA LEU A 93 1.04 12.91 -6.02
C LEU A 93 2.38 12.23 -6.32
N ARG A 94 3.17 12.77 -7.26
CA ARG A 94 4.51 12.26 -7.54
C ARG A 94 5.44 12.37 -6.32
N THR A 95 5.32 13.47 -5.58
CA THR A 95 6.07 13.68 -4.33
C THR A 95 5.69 12.65 -3.26
N MET A 96 4.40 12.35 -3.09
CA MET A 96 3.92 11.30 -2.19
C MET A 96 4.56 9.95 -2.48
N PHE A 97 4.57 9.52 -3.75
CA PHE A 97 5.18 8.24 -4.13
C PHE A 97 6.70 8.25 -3.94
N LYS A 98 7.38 9.36 -4.25
CA LYS A 98 8.82 9.51 -4.03
C LYS A 98 9.20 9.37 -2.56
N GLU A 99 8.47 10.04 -1.67
CA GLU A 99 8.65 9.93 -0.21
C GLU A 99 8.41 8.51 0.28
N MET A 100 7.35 7.85 -0.21
CA MET A 100 7.01 6.48 0.15
C MET A 100 8.10 5.49 -0.27
N ASN A 101 8.60 5.61 -1.48
CA ASN A 101 9.70 4.79 -2.00
C ASN A 101 11.00 5.01 -1.19
N ALA A 102 11.32 6.26 -0.82
CA ALA A 102 12.49 6.58 -0.02
C ALA A 102 12.48 5.90 1.36
N MET A 103 11.33 5.81 2.02
CA MET A 103 11.20 5.07 3.30
C MET A 103 11.50 3.57 3.14
N GLY A 104 11.14 2.98 2.00
CA GLY A 104 11.47 1.59 1.66
C GLY A 104 12.96 1.36 1.40
N MET A 105 13.65 2.34 0.80
CA MET A 105 15.09 2.26 0.51
C MET A 105 15.97 2.17 1.77
N LEU A 106 15.48 2.63 2.91
CA LEU A 106 16.18 2.59 4.19
C LEU A 106 16.14 1.21 4.88
N PHE A 107 15.60 0.17 4.22
CA PHE A 107 15.55 -1.17 4.77
C PHE A 107 16.96 -1.76 5.00
N PRO A 108 17.27 -2.25 6.21
CA PRO A 108 18.60 -2.77 6.55
C PRO A 108 18.79 -4.19 5.97
N ARG A 109 19.05 -4.30 4.66
CA ARG A 109 19.17 -5.58 3.93
C ARG A 109 20.14 -6.60 4.55
N HIS A 110 21.23 -6.11 5.13
CA HIS A 110 22.26 -6.92 5.79
C HIS A 110 22.26 -6.75 7.32
N GLY A 111 21.19 -6.17 7.88
CA GLY A 111 21.06 -5.95 9.31
C GLY A 111 20.75 -7.23 10.07
N LYS A 112 21.25 -7.34 11.30
CA LYS A 112 20.82 -8.36 12.26
C LYS A 112 19.33 -8.18 12.58
N THR A 113 18.66 -9.23 13.06
CA THR A 113 17.23 -9.21 13.43
C THR A 113 16.83 -8.00 14.27
N LYS A 114 17.63 -7.64 15.28
CA LYS A 114 17.38 -6.45 16.12
C LYS A 114 17.30 -5.14 15.31
N MET A 115 18.12 -4.99 14.28
CA MET A 115 18.10 -3.83 13.40
C MET A 115 16.88 -3.82 12.48
N ILE A 116 16.46 -5.00 12.00
CA ILE A 116 15.22 -5.17 11.25
C ILE A 116 14.00 -4.78 12.11
N ASP A 117 13.97 -5.22 13.37
CA ASP A 117 12.89 -4.87 14.32
C ASP A 117 12.85 -3.36 14.62
N LEU A 118 14.03 -2.74 14.81
CA LEU A 118 14.14 -1.29 14.99
C LEU A 118 13.66 -0.53 13.75
N TYR A 119 14.06 -0.97 12.56
CA TYR A 119 13.58 -0.42 11.30
C TYR A 119 12.07 -0.56 11.17
N ALA A 120 11.50 -1.72 11.47
CA ALA A 120 10.06 -1.96 11.39
C ALA A 120 9.29 -0.98 12.29
N LYS A 121 9.70 -0.82 13.55
CA LYS A 121 9.11 0.14 14.50
C LYS A 121 9.25 1.60 14.03
N TRP A 122 10.42 1.94 13.48
CA TRP A 122 10.67 3.28 12.93
C TRP A 122 9.80 3.56 11.71
N ARG A 123 9.77 2.65 10.72
CA ARG A 123 9.00 2.75 9.48
C ARG A 123 7.52 2.94 9.78
N ASP A 124 7.02 2.17 10.72
CA ASP A 124 5.67 2.29 11.26
C ASP A 124 5.36 3.73 11.72
N LYS A 125 6.22 4.32 12.55
CA LYS A 125 6.08 5.71 13.01
C LYS A 125 6.15 6.71 11.85
N GLN A 126 7.06 6.49 10.90
CA GLN A 126 7.21 7.38 9.75
C GLN A 126 5.99 7.34 8.83
N HIS A 127 5.47 6.16 8.50
CA HIS A 127 4.24 6.01 7.73
C HIS A 127 3.06 6.74 8.39
N ARG A 128 2.97 6.73 9.74
CA ARG A 128 1.96 7.53 10.45
C ARG A 128 2.11 9.02 10.21
N TYR A 129 3.33 9.51 10.39
CA TYR A 129 3.61 10.93 10.25
C TYR A 129 3.37 11.38 8.81
N TRP A 130 3.92 10.65 7.85
CA TRP A 130 3.73 10.85 6.41
C TRP A 130 2.25 10.92 6.02
N PHE A 131 1.44 9.93 6.44
CA PHE A 131 0.01 9.94 6.15
C PHE A 131 -0.68 11.17 6.74
N LYS A 132 -0.39 11.52 8.00
CA LYS A 132 -0.98 12.69 8.64
C LYS A 132 -0.64 13.98 7.90
N GLN A 133 0.62 14.17 7.49
CA GLN A 133 1.04 15.37 6.77
C GLN A 133 0.21 15.55 5.49
N TRP A 134 0.16 14.51 4.65
CA TRP A 134 -0.58 14.58 3.39
C TRP A 134 -2.08 14.68 3.58
N PHE A 135 -2.65 13.93 4.54
CA PHE A 135 -4.09 13.95 4.79
C PHE A 135 -4.58 15.34 5.22
N HIS A 136 -3.85 16.05 6.08
CA HIS A 136 -4.29 17.37 6.57
C HIS A 136 -3.96 18.52 5.60
N LYS A 137 -3.02 18.33 4.67
CA LYS A 137 -2.59 19.36 3.70
C LYS A 137 -3.75 20.03 2.94
N PRO A 138 -4.71 19.30 2.34
CA PRO A 138 -5.88 19.90 1.68
C PRO A 138 -6.96 20.40 2.66
N GLY A 139 -6.66 20.54 3.95
CA GLY A 139 -7.63 20.96 4.97
C GLY A 139 -8.68 19.90 5.31
N ARG A 140 -8.44 18.62 4.98
CA ARG A 140 -9.41 17.55 5.25
C ARG A 140 -9.53 17.32 6.75
N LYS A 141 -10.78 17.24 7.22
CA LYS A 141 -11.10 16.71 8.54
C LYS A 141 -11.37 15.23 8.39
N LEU A 142 -10.77 14.40 9.25
CA LEU A 142 -11.25 13.04 9.44
C LEU A 142 -12.69 13.19 9.92
N SER A 143 -13.67 12.82 9.09
CA SER A 143 -15.05 12.70 9.55
C SER A 143 -15.01 11.78 10.76
N GLN A 144 -15.41 12.30 11.92
CA GLN A 144 -15.80 11.44 13.02
C GLN A 144 -17.02 10.70 12.49
N GLN A 145 -16.83 9.49 11.96
CA GLN A 145 -17.97 8.72 11.50
C GLN A 145 -18.80 8.34 12.73
N ALA A 146 -20.09 8.62 12.60
CA ALA A 146 -21.19 8.12 13.40
C ALA A 146 -21.20 6.58 13.46
#